data_AF-A0A5C7FQF8-F1
#
_entry.id   AF-A0A5C7FQF8-F1
#
_cell.length_a   1.000
_cell.length_b   1.000
_cell.length_c   1.000
_cell.angle_alpha   90.00
_cell.angle_beta   90.00
_cell.angle_gamma   90.00
#
_symmetry.space_group_name_H-M   'P 1'
#
loop_
_entity.id
_entity.type
_entity.pdbx_description
1 polymer ?
#
loop_
_entity_poly.entity_id
_entity_poly.type
_entity_poly.pdbx_seq_one_letter_code
_entity_poly.pdbx_strand_id
1 'polypeptide(L)'
;MKYFTRLQSQVIFLLFFFAYLPSLQAQLCCCAGETVPDTFGDCNATCSFDYMTGDFADGACSLPVGLTKFVGTANKSSHVLLNWQTANESNNLGFEVERADVDLEWRTIDFVEGAGTRSVATDYSFVDRTPFIGNNYYRLKQVDFDGTATYSEVITVNSEETQNGIATVFPTVAREQLYIRYDSELASSAYAAIYDVNGYLITELEVATSVVDISGLKPGHYVVVFNYEGQTFTERFLRSK
;
A
#
# COMPACT_ATOMS: atom_id res chain seq x y z
N MET A 1 22.05 -28.96 77.31
CA MET A 1 22.82 -29.57 76.21
C MET A 1 21.82 -29.89 75.08
N LYS A 2 21.74 -29.09 74.01
CA LYS A 2 22.40 -29.32 72.69
C LYS A 2 21.90 -30.65 72.07
N TYR A 3 21.20 -30.78 70.94
CA TYR A 3 20.99 -30.05 69.66
C TYR A 3 19.60 -30.47 69.09
N PHE A 4 18.74 -29.64 68.46
CA PHE A 4 18.76 -29.04 67.11
C PHE A 4 18.92 -30.01 65.93
N THR A 5 17.81 -30.40 65.27
CA THR A 5 17.68 -30.43 63.79
C THR A 5 16.21 -30.51 63.34
N ARG A 6 15.98 -30.04 62.11
CA ARG A 6 14.81 -29.33 61.60
C ARG A 6 14.11 -30.17 60.50
N LEU A 7 12.77 -30.14 60.47
CA LEU A 7 11.85 -30.10 59.32
C LEU A 7 12.18 -30.88 58.03
N GLN A 8 11.26 -31.76 57.59
CA GLN A 8 10.40 -31.52 56.40
C GLN A 8 9.54 -32.75 56.02
N SER A 9 8.31 -32.41 55.60
CA SER A 9 7.46 -33.11 54.63
C SER A 9 6.72 -34.37 55.08
N GLN A 10 5.40 -34.36 54.84
CA GLN A 10 4.50 -35.45 54.40
C GLN A 10 3.08 -35.12 54.89
N VAL A 11 2.26 -34.48 54.05
CA VAL A 11 0.80 -34.59 54.16
C VAL A 11 0.25 -34.90 52.78
N ILE A 12 -0.08 -36.17 52.62
CA ILE A 12 -0.93 -36.76 51.58
C ILE A 12 -2.37 -36.34 51.88
N PHE A 13 -3.11 -35.82 50.90
CA PHE A 13 -4.57 -35.81 50.96
C PHE A 13 -5.18 -36.13 49.59
N LEU A 14 -6.22 -36.97 49.66
CA LEU A 14 -6.91 -37.65 48.58
C LEU A 14 -7.77 -36.74 47.69
N LEU A 15 -7.83 -37.15 46.41
CA LEU A 15 -8.97 -37.31 45.50
C LEU A 15 -10.34 -36.73 45.95
N PHE A 16 -10.99 -35.92 45.10
CA PHE A 16 -12.15 -36.28 44.25
C PHE A 16 -13.07 -35.08 43.86
N PHE A 17 -13.57 -35.14 42.62
CA PHE A 17 -14.82 -34.58 42.03
C PHE A 17 -14.88 -33.15 41.43
N PHE A 18 -14.91 -33.15 40.08
CA PHE A 18 -15.68 -32.35 39.11
C PHE A 18 -16.05 -30.88 39.43
N ALA A 19 -15.56 -29.95 38.62
CA ALA A 19 -16.31 -29.29 37.55
C ALA A 19 -15.49 -28.16 36.89
N TYR A 20 -15.89 -27.77 35.67
CA TYR A 20 -15.54 -26.57 34.90
C TYR A 20 -14.29 -26.59 34.00
N LEU A 21 -14.55 -26.64 32.68
CA LEU A 21 -13.84 -25.90 31.61
C LEU A 21 -13.44 -24.49 32.11
N PRO A 22 -12.36 -23.83 31.63
CA PRO A 22 -11.67 -23.98 30.33
C PRO A 22 -10.12 -23.88 30.42
N SER A 23 -9.39 -24.11 29.33
CA SER A 23 -8.29 -23.19 28.96
C SER A 23 -7.76 -23.48 27.56
N LEU A 24 -7.77 -22.42 26.76
CA LEU A 24 -7.04 -22.25 25.51
C LEU A 24 -5.65 -22.90 25.61
N GLN A 25 -5.27 -23.66 24.58
CA GLN A 25 -3.86 -23.85 24.27
C GLN A 25 -3.28 -22.46 23.97
N ALA A 26 -2.70 -21.80 24.97
CA ALA A 26 -1.85 -20.66 24.74
C ALA A 26 -0.60 -21.21 24.02
N GLN A 27 -0.56 -21.04 22.70
CA GLN A 27 0.69 -21.14 21.96
C GLN A 27 1.63 -20.08 22.55
N LEU A 28 2.60 -20.52 23.37
CA LEU A 28 3.69 -19.64 23.77
C LEU A 28 4.53 -19.36 22.53
N CYS A 29 4.44 -18.15 22.01
CA CYS A 29 5.40 -17.65 21.05
C CYS A 29 6.61 -17.09 21.81
N CYS A 30 7.79 -17.66 21.58
CA CYS A 30 9.04 -17.13 22.13
C CYS A 30 9.60 -16.07 21.18
N CYS A 31 9.29 -14.80 21.43
CA CYS A 31 10.16 -13.70 20.98
C CYS A 31 10.95 -13.23 22.21
N ALA A 32 12.26 -13.47 22.16
CA ALA A 32 13.29 -12.87 23.02
C ALA A 32 12.82 -12.45 24.44
N GLY A 33 12.74 -13.41 25.36
CA GLY A 33 12.89 -13.14 26.79
C GLY A 33 11.93 -12.16 27.47
N GLU A 34 10.86 -11.69 26.83
CA GLU A 34 9.86 -10.82 27.45
C GLU A 34 8.44 -11.29 27.13
N THR A 35 7.62 -11.42 28.17
CA THR A 35 6.21 -11.80 28.06
C THR A 35 5.38 -10.61 27.57
N VAL A 36 5.10 -10.54 26.28
CA VAL A 36 4.17 -9.54 25.72
C VAL A 36 2.77 -10.17 25.61
N PRO A 37 1.69 -9.50 26.05
CA PRO A 37 0.33 -10.02 25.88
C PRO A 37 -0.04 -10.06 24.40
N ASP A 38 -0.48 -11.23 23.96
CA ASP A 38 -0.87 -11.57 22.60
C ASP A 38 -2.05 -10.70 22.10
N THR A 39 -1.77 -9.76 21.19
CA THR A 39 -2.80 -9.03 20.42
C THR A 39 -2.50 -8.92 18.92
N PHE A 40 -1.46 -9.59 18.40
CA PHE A 40 -1.16 -9.60 16.98
C PHE A 40 -0.81 -11.04 16.55
N GLY A 41 -1.72 -11.65 15.78
CA GLY A 41 -1.66 -13.04 15.34
C GLY A 41 -0.59 -13.34 14.28
N ASP A 42 0.67 -13.02 14.56
CA ASP A 42 1.79 -13.13 13.62
C ASP A 42 2.86 -14.15 14.04
N CYS A 43 2.49 -15.22 14.75
CA CYS A 43 3.40 -16.32 15.06
C CYS A 43 3.01 -17.62 14.34
N ASN A 44 3.59 -17.87 13.16
CA ASN A 44 3.45 -19.15 12.46
C ASN A 44 4.60 -20.15 12.77
N ALA A 45 5.35 -19.93 13.84
CA ALA A 45 6.44 -20.83 14.25
C ALA A 45 5.92 -21.87 15.24
N THR A 46 5.96 -23.15 14.86
CA THR A 46 5.85 -24.26 15.82
C THR A 46 7.19 -24.47 16.52
N CYS A 47 7.31 -24.04 17.77
CA CYS A 47 8.42 -24.47 18.63
C CYS A 47 8.15 -25.93 19.04
N SER A 48 8.93 -26.88 18.52
CA SER A 48 8.88 -28.28 18.98
C SER A 48 9.77 -28.45 20.20
N PHE A 49 9.17 -28.87 21.32
CA PHE A 49 9.90 -29.24 22.52
C PHE A 49 10.40 -30.68 22.41
N ASP A 50 11.72 -30.90 22.32
CA ASP A 50 12.30 -32.24 22.43
C ASP A 50 12.52 -32.58 23.91
N TYR A 51 11.63 -33.42 24.45
CA TYR A 51 11.62 -33.80 25.87
C TYR A 51 12.88 -34.61 26.28
N MET A 52 13.66 -35.11 25.31
CA MET A 52 14.77 -36.04 25.58
C MET A 52 16.12 -35.35 25.74
N THR A 53 16.31 -34.16 25.15
CA THR A 53 17.59 -33.44 25.18
C THR A 53 17.56 -32.19 26.06
N GLY A 54 16.37 -31.71 26.42
CA GLY A 54 16.21 -30.47 27.18
C GLY A 54 16.75 -29.25 26.42
N ASP A 55 16.93 -29.40 25.11
CA ASP A 55 17.54 -28.40 24.24
C ASP A 55 16.43 -27.66 23.49
N PHE A 56 16.47 -26.33 23.53
CA PHE A 56 15.59 -25.53 22.70
C PHE A 56 16.25 -25.49 21.33
N ALA A 57 15.73 -26.28 20.39
CA ALA A 57 16.06 -26.07 18.98
C ALA A 57 15.60 -24.65 18.63
N ASP A 58 16.57 -23.73 18.59
CA ASP A 58 16.40 -22.37 18.11
C ASP A 58 16.13 -22.49 16.61
N GLY A 59 14.87 -22.80 16.28
CA GLY A 59 14.35 -22.66 14.95
C GLY A 59 14.50 -21.20 14.66
N ALA A 60 15.58 -20.84 13.96
CA ALA A 60 15.90 -19.47 13.62
C ALA A 60 14.60 -18.82 13.14
N CYS A 61 14.08 -17.89 13.95
CA CYS A 61 13.22 -16.87 13.42
C CYS A 61 14.08 -16.24 12.33
N SER A 62 13.83 -16.66 11.10
CA SER A 62 14.22 -15.91 9.93
C SER A 62 13.59 -14.56 10.15
N LEU A 63 14.35 -13.66 10.79
CA LEU A 63 14.09 -12.25 10.71
C LEU A 63 13.98 -12.03 9.21
N PRO A 64 12.84 -11.51 8.73
CA PRO A 64 12.74 -11.09 7.35
C PRO A 64 14.01 -10.33 7.02
N VAL A 65 14.56 -10.54 5.83
CA VAL A 65 15.57 -9.64 5.26
C VAL A 65 15.31 -8.23 5.77
N GLY A 66 16.34 -7.62 6.37
CA GLY A 66 16.15 -6.47 7.24
C GLY A 66 15.70 -5.27 6.43
N LEU A 67 14.40 -5.17 6.13
CA LEU A 67 13.81 -4.03 5.49
C LEU A 67 13.96 -2.86 6.47
N THR A 68 14.85 -1.94 6.15
CA THR A 68 15.15 -0.80 7.03
C THR A 68 14.17 0.34 6.80
N LYS A 69 13.55 0.37 5.62
CA LYS A 69 12.68 1.46 5.19
C LYS A 69 11.72 0.97 4.12
N PHE A 70 10.46 1.37 4.24
CA PHE A 70 9.50 1.34 3.16
C PHE A 70 8.63 2.59 3.24
N VAL A 71 8.67 3.41 2.19
CA VAL A 71 7.96 4.68 2.13
C VAL A 71 7.32 4.88 0.76
N GLY A 72 6.19 5.57 0.75
CA GLY A 72 5.44 5.88 -0.44
C GLY A 72 5.10 7.36 -0.46
N THR A 73 5.26 7.99 -1.62
CA THR A 73 4.94 9.40 -1.83
C THR A 73 4.12 9.54 -3.12
N ALA A 74 2.94 10.13 -3.01
CA ALA A 74 2.20 10.58 -4.18
C ALA A 74 2.97 11.73 -4.84
N ASN A 75 3.19 11.65 -6.15
CA ASN A 75 3.80 12.73 -6.92
C ASN A 75 2.73 13.60 -7.59
N LYS A 76 3.14 14.77 -8.11
CA LYS A 76 2.25 15.73 -8.78
C LYS A 76 1.56 15.19 -10.04
N SER A 77 1.96 14.02 -10.55
CA SER A 77 1.36 13.38 -11.73
C SER A 77 0.35 12.30 -11.36
N SER A 78 -0.15 12.26 -10.12
CA SER A 78 -1.04 11.19 -9.62
C SER A 78 -0.45 9.79 -9.78
N HIS A 79 0.88 9.66 -9.73
CA HIS A 79 1.55 8.39 -9.56
C HIS A 79 2.05 8.28 -8.11
N VAL A 80 2.20 7.05 -7.62
CA VAL A 80 2.81 6.80 -6.31
C VAL A 80 4.22 6.26 -6.53
N LEU A 81 5.21 6.98 -6.01
CA LEU A 81 6.58 6.50 -5.93
C LEU A 81 6.77 5.75 -4.62
N LEU A 82 7.11 4.47 -4.72
CA LEU A 82 7.50 3.61 -3.61
C LEU A 82 9.02 3.51 -3.56
N ASN A 83 9.61 3.68 -2.39
CA ASN A 83 11.03 3.45 -2.15
C ASN A 83 11.21 2.57 -0.93
N TRP A 84 12.11 1.60 -1.04
CA TRP A 84 12.50 0.78 0.10
C TRP A 84 13.98 0.47 0.08
N GLN A 85 14.47 0.07 1.24
CA GLN A 85 15.86 -0.32 1.44
C GLN A 85 15.91 -1.58 2.29
N THR A 86 16.78 -2.50 1.90
CA THR A 86 17.18 -3.67 2.70
C THR A 86 18.54 -3.38 3.33
N ALA A 87 18.79 -3.84 4.56
CA ALA A 87 20.12 -3.81 5.18
C ALA A 87 21.01 -4.94 4.66
N ASN A 88 20.43 -6.12 4.51
CA ASN A 88 21.04 -7.34 4.01
C ASN A 88 19.99 -8.23 3.35
N GLU A 89 20.39 -8.98 2.36
CA GLU A 89 19.59 -9.92 1.59
C GLU A 89 20.23 -11.30 1.64
N SER A 90 19.42 -12.34 1.81
CA SER A 90 19.88 -13.73 1.79
C SER A 90 18.92 -14.54 0.94
N ASN A 91 19.40 -15.10 -0.18
CA ASN A 91 18.60 -15.87 -1.13
C ASN A 91 17.34 -15.15 -1.63
N ASN A 92 17.36 -13.81 -1.69
CA ASN A 92 16.22 -13.01 -2.10
C ASN A 92 16.02 -13.10 -3.62
N LEU A 93 14.90 -13.67 -4.05
CA LEU A 93 14.50 -13.68 -5.46
C LEU A 93 13.98 -12.28 -5.86
N GLY A 94 13.24 -11.62 -4.98
CA GLY A 94 12.76 -10.26 -5.20
C GLY A 94 11.50 -9.92 -4.42
N PHE A 95 10.81 -8.87 -4.86
CA PHE A 95 9.68 -8.28 -4.17
C PHE A 95 8.47 -8.22 -5.11
N GLU A 96 7.40 -8.91 -4.72
CA GLU A 96 6.07 -8.62 -5.24
C GLU A 96 5.57 -7.33 -4.60
N VAL A 97 5.38 -6.29 -5.42
CA VAL A 97 4.78 -5.04 -4.98
C VAL A 97 3.27 -5.23 -4.99
N GLU A 98 2.63 -5.14 -3.83
CA GLU A 98 1.19 -5.33 -3.71
C GLU A 98 0.48 -4.02 -3.36
N ARG A 99 -0.70 -3.83 -3.94
CA ARG A 99 -1.59 -2.70 -3.67
C ARG A 99 -2.99 -3.17 -3.32
N ALA A 100 -3.64 -2.48 -2.40
CA ALA A 100 -5.06 -2.64 -2.10
C ALA A 100 -5.79 -1.28 -2.09
N ASP A 101 -7.11 -1.34 -2.28
CA ASP A 101 -8.04 -0.23 -2.05
C ASP A 101 -8.54 -0.22 -0.59
N VAL A 102 -9.57 0.59 -0.35
CA VAL A 102 -10.28 0.72 0.93
C VAL A 102 -10.87 -0.60 1.45
N ASP A 103 -11.15 -1.56 0.56
CA ASP A 103 -11.69 -2.86 0.92
C ASP A 103 -10.58 -3.88 1.28
N LEU A 104 -9.31 -3.44 1.22
CA LEU A 104 -8.10 -4.23 1.50
C LEU A 104 -7.95 -5.46 0.60
N GLU A 105 -8.49 -5.41 -0.61
CA GLU A 105 -8.27 -6.44 -1.64
C GLU A 105 -6.88 -6.27 -2.26
N TRP A 106 -5.93 -7.09 -1.81
CA TRP A 106 -4.54 -7.06 -2.26
C TRP A 106 -4.38 -7.66 -3.66
N ARG A 107 -3.64 -6.94 -4.51
CA ARG A 107 -3.18 -7.45 -5.80
C ARG A 107 -1.71 -7.11 -6.01
N THR A 108 -0.98 -8.05 -6.59
CA THR A 108 0.36 -7.80 -7.12
C THR A 108 0.25 -6.88 -8.32
N ILE A 109 0.94 -5.74 -8.26
CA ILE A 109 0.98 -4.76 -9.36
C ILE A 109 2.28 -4.83 -10.16
N ASP A 110 3.37 -5.30 -9.55
CA ASP A 110 4.63 -5.60 -10.25
C ASP A 110 5.52 -6.55 -9.43
N PHE A 111 6.59 -7.05 -10.04
CA PHE A 111 7.67 -7.79 -9.39
C PHE A 111 9.01 -7.09 -9.63
N VAL A 112 9.73 -6.77 -8.55
CA VAL A 112 11.07 -6.16 -8.62
C VAL A 112 12.11 -7.20 -8.21
N GLU A 113 12.99 -7.56 -9.14
CA GLU A 113 14.08 -8.51 -8.89
C GLU A 113 14.96 -8.06 -7.71
N GLY A 114 15.24 -8.99 -6.80
CA GLY A 114 16.14 -8.77 -5.67
C GLY A 114 17.61 -8.91 -6.07
N ALA A 115 18.52 -8.61 -5.14
CA ALA A 115 19.95 -8.74 -5.37
C ALA A 115 20.52 -10.12 -4.98
N GLY A 116 19.66 -11.12 -4.72
CA GLY A 116 20.06 -12.45 -4.29
C GLY A 116 20.58 -12.46 -2.85
N THR A 117 21.87 -12.73 -2.68
CA THR A 117 22.52 -12.71 -1.37
C THR A 117 23.50 -11.54 -1.30
N ARG A 118 23.18 -10.55 -0.46
CA ARG A 118 24.00 -9.37 -0.21
C ARG A 118 24.08 -9.04 1.28
N SER A 119 25.28 -8.78 1.79
CA SER A 119 25.48 -8.30 3.16
C SER A 119 25.58 -6.77 3.27
N VAL A 120 25.15 -6.05 2.24
CA VAL A 120 25.19 -4.58 2.17
C VAL A 120 23.81 -4.04 1.83
N ALA A 121 23.58 -2.79 2.23
CA ALA A 121 22.32 -2.13 1.97
C ALA A 121 22.04 -2.02 0.47
N THR A 122 20.79 -2.26 0.08
CA THR A 122 20.35 -2.15 -1.32
C THR A 122 19.07 -1.32 -1.39
N ASP A 123 19.09 -0.31 -2.25
CA ASP A 123 17.99 0.62 -2.46
C ASP A 123 17.17 0.20 -3.69
N TYR A 124 15.85 0.29 -3.55
CA TYR A 124 14.89 -0.05 -4.59
C TYR A 124 13.84 1.05 -4.74
N SER A 125 13.31 1.16 -5.95
CA SER A 125 12.23 2.10 -6.24
C SER A 125 11.25 1.49 -7.24
N PHE A 126 9.97 1.78 -7.06
CA PHE A 126 8.92 1.40 -8.00
C PHE A 126 7.92 2.56 -8.16
N VAL A 127 7.40 2.75 -9.38
CA VAL A 127 6.40 3.78 -9.67
C VAL A 127 5.09 3.12 -10.07
N ASP A 128 4.10 3.24 -9.18
CA ASP A 128 2.72 2.92 -9.51
C ASP A 128 2.11 4.06 -10.33
N ARG A 129 1.87 3.77 -11.62
CA ARG A 129 1.34 4.75 -12.59
C ARG A 129 -0.17 4.86 -12.61
N THR A 130 -0.87 3.93 -11.96
CA THR A 130 -2.34 3.89 -11.99
C THR A 130 -2.91 3.66 -10.59
N PRO A 131 -2.49 4.44 -9.57
CA PRO A 131 -3.06 4.31 -8.23
C PRO A 131 -4.55 4.61 -8.26
N PHE A 132 -5.28 4.08 -7.28
CA PHE A 132 -6.66 4.47 -7.06
C PHE A 132 -6.74 5.92 -6.60
N ILE A 133 -7.87 6.58 -6.85
CA ILE A 133 -8.14 7.88 -6.24
C ILE A 133 -8.45 7.68 -4.76
N GLY A 134 -7.82 8.48 -3.90
CA GLY A 134 -7.94 8.40 -2.45
C GLY A 134 -6.86 7.51 -1.82
N ASN A 135 -7.23 6.79 -0.76
CA ASN A 135 -6.28 5.96 -0.02
C ASN A 135 -5.90 4.72 -0.83
N ASN A 136 -4.59 4.53 -1.01
CA ASN A 136 -3.99 3.32 -1.53
C ASN A 136 -3.16 2.70 -0.41
N TYR A 137 -3.25 1.40 -0.26
CA TYR A 137 -2.47 0.64 0.71
C TYR A 137 -1.42 -0.15 -0.05
N TYR A 138 -0.17 -0.08 0.39
CA TYR A 138 0.94 -0.79 -0.23
C TYR A 138 1.66 -1.65 0.79
N ARG A 139 2.12 -2.82 0.33
CA ARG A 139 3.07 -3.67 1.05
C ARG A 139 3.98 -4.35 0.05
N LEU A 140 5.14 -4.78 0.54
CA LEU A 140 6.05 -5.62 -0.20
C LEU A 140 5.88 -7.03 0.31
N LYS A 141 5.77 -7.98 -0.62
CA LYS A 141 5.93 -9.40 -0.33
C LYS A 141 7.27 -9.81 -0.91
N GLN A 142 8.25 -9.97 -0.03
CA GLN A 142 9.53 -10.52 -0.41
C GLN A 142 9.40 -12.02 -0.64
N VAL A 143 10.02 -12.51 -1.71
CA VAL A 143 10.07 -13.92 -2.08
C VAL A 143 11.52 -14.35 -2.17
N ASP A 144 11.86 -15.46 -1.52
CA ASP A 144 13.18 -16.09 -1.60
C ASP A 144 13.21 -17.16 -2.71
N PHE A 145 14.40 -17.58 -3.14
CA PHE A 145 14.55 -18.59 -4.20
C PHE A 145 13.94 -19.96 -3.86
N ASP A 146 13.72 -20.25 -2.59
CA ASP A 146 13.05 -21.47 -2.13
C ASP A 146 11.51 -21.34 -2.07
N GLY A 147 10.98 -20.16 -2.42
CA GLY A 147 9.56 -19.84 -2.40
C GLY A 147 9.03 -19.35 -1.06
N THR A 148 9.89 -19.22 -0.03
CA THR A 148 9.51 -18.59 1.24
C THR A 148 9.13 -17.13 0.99
N ALA A 149 8.05 -16.67 1.62
CA ALA A 149 7.57 -15.31 1.48
C ALA A 149 7.46 -14.61 2.84
N THR A 150 7.86 -13.34 2.89
CA THR A 150 7.72 -12.46 4.06
C THR A 150 7.12 -11.13 3.62
N TYR A 151 6.32 -10.50 4.48
CA TYR A 151 5.64 -9.24 4.17
C TYR A 151 6.25 -8.08 4.94
N SER A 152 6.28 -6.91 4.31
CA SER A 152 6.58 -5.65 4.99
C SER A 152 5.39 -5.17 5.82
N GLU A 153 5.62 -4.12 6.61
CA GLU A 153 4.54 -3.28 7.10
C GLU A 153 3.72 -2.69 5.94
N VAL A 154 2.45 -2.39 6.22
CA VAL A 154 1.56 -1.71 5.27
C VAL A 154 1.75 -0.21 5.41
N ILE A 155 2.02 0.46 4.28
CA ILE A 155 1.99 1.92 4.20
C ILE A 155 0.72 2.39 3.51
N THR A 156 0.22 3.54 3.92
CA THR A 156 -0.91 4.20 3.26
C THR A 156 -0.41 5.43 2.52
N VAL A 157 -0.78 5.54 1.25
CA VAL A 157 -0.53 6.73 0.44
C VAL A 157 -1.87 7.23 -0.05
N ASN A 158 -2.23 8.45 0.33
CA ASN A 158 -3.36 9.12 -0.28
C ASN A 158 -2.90 9.68 -1.63
N SER A 159 -3.38 9.06 -2.71
CA SER A 159 -3.26 9.64 -4.04
C SER A 159 -4.50 10.52 -4.20
N GLU A 160 -4.33 11.83 -4.02
CA GLU A 160 -5.39 12.75 -4.38
C GLU A 160 -5.75 12.55 -5.86
N GLU A 161 -6.97 12.90 -6.23
CA GLU A 161 -7.30 13.12 -7.62
C GLU A 161 -6.50 14.36 -8.07
N THR A 162 -5.21 14.16 -8.35
CA THR A 162 -4.53 15.01 -9.31
C THR A 162 -5.21 14.62 -10.61
N GLN A 163 -6.19 15.42 -11.04
CA GLN A 163 -6.85 15.12 -12.30
C GLN A 163 -5.72 15.05 -13.33
N ASN A 164 -5.54 13.87 -13.92
CA ASN A 164 -4.36 13.47 -14.70
C ASN A 164 -4.36 14.18 -16.07
N GLY A 165 -4.37 15.50 -16.00
CA GLY A 165 -4.69 16.44 -17.04
C GLY A 165 -4.28 17.82 -16.57
N ILE A 166 -3.56 18.53 -17.44
CA ILE A 166 -3.17 19.93 -17.29
C ILE A 166 -4.33 20.89 -16.96
N ALA A 167 -5.56 20.43 -17.19
CA ALA A 167 -6.79 21.08 -16.82
C ALA A 167 -7.92 20.04 -16.69
N THR A 168 -8.94 20.34 -15.91
CA THR A 168 -10.19 19.57 -15.90
C THR A 168 -11.43 20.44 -16.05
N VAL A 169 -12.46 19.82 -16.60
CA VAL A 169 -13.66 20.46 -17.10
C VAL A 169 -14.86 20.01 -16.27
N PHE A 170 -15.66 20.95 -15.77
CA PHE A 170 -16.86 20.65 -14.98
C PHE A 170 -17.97 21.68 -15.20
N PRO A 171 -19.24 21.31 -15.01
CA PRO A 171 -19.72 19.95 -14.76
C PRO A 171 -19.68 19.07 -16.03
N THR A 172 -19.61 17.75 -15.86
CA THR A 172 -19.70 16.78 -16.96
C THR A 172 -21.03 16.86 -17.71
N VAL A 173 -22.09 17.37 -17.06
CA VAL A 173 -23.37 17.73 -17.70
C VAL A 173 -23.63 19.22 -17.45
N ALA A 174 -23.41 20.03 -18.48
CA ALA A 174 -23.49 21.48 -18.44
C ALA A 174 -24.73 21.99 -19.20
N ARG A 175 -25.21 23.20 -18.88
CA ARG A 175 -26.33 23.84 -19.58
C ARG A 175 -25.84 25.05 -20.38
N GLU A 176 -25.38 26.06 -19.68
CA GLU A 176 -24.98 27.34 -20.26
C GLU A 176 -23.51 27.66 -20.03
N GLN A 177 -22.93 27.15 -18.94
CA GLN A 177 -21.56 27.46 -18.55
C GLN A 177 -20.78 26.19 -18.32
N LEU A 178 -19.51 26.24 -18.72
CA LEU A 178 -18.52 25.21 -18.51
C LEU A 178 -17.36 25.84 -17.74
N TYR A 179 -16.98 25.25 -16.62
CA TYR A 179 -15.86 25.68 -15.81
C TYR A 179 -14.64 24.85 -16.15
N ILE A 180 -13.50 25.53 -16.26
CA ILE A 180 -12.21 24.90 -16.54
C ILE A 180 -11.26 25.28 -15.42
N ARG A 181 -10.75 24.29 -14.70
CA ARG A 181 -9.70 24.48 -13.71
C ARG A 181 -8.39 24.02 -14.33
N TYR A 182 -7.44 24.94 -14.45
CA TYR A 182 -6.08 24.65 -14.89
C TYR A 182 -5.19 24.35 -13.67
N ASP A 183 -4.18 23.52 -13.86
CA ASP A 183 -3.09 23.43 -12.89
C ASP A 183 -2.20 24.69 -13.00
N SER A 184 -1.83 25.23 -11.83
CA SER A 184 -1.18 26.52 -11.64
C SER A 184 0.20 26.67 -12.30
N GLU A 185 0.87 25.58 -12.63
CA GLU A 185 2.18 25.59 -13.32
C GLU A 185 2.06 25.65 -14.85
N LEU A 186 0.84 25.53 -15.41
CA LEU A 186 0.61 25.19 -16.83
C LEU A 186 -0.24 26.21 -17.61
N ALA A 187 -0.78 27.23 -16.94
CA ALA A 187 -1.68 28.24 -17.53
C ALA A 187 -1.00 29.23 -18.51
N SER A 188 0.31 29.11 -18.72
CA SER A 188 1.13 30.05 -19.49
C SER A 188 1.39 29.63 -20.95
N SER A 189 1.17 28.38 -21.32
CA SER A 189 1.53 27.83 -22.64
C SER A 189 0.63 26.71 -23.16
N ALA A 190 -0.42 26.31 -22.42
CA ALA A 190 -1.35 25.25 -22.85
C ALA A 190 -2.41 25.78 -23.84
N TYR A 191 -2.63 25.14 -24.98
CA TYR A 191 -3.74 25.49 -25.89
C TYR A 191 -4.98 24.65 -25.55
N ALA A 192 -6.18 25.23 -25.61
CA ALA A 192 -7.42 24.52 -25.36
C ALA A 192 -8.47 24.78 -26.46
N ALA A 193 -9.23 23.76 -26.83
CA ALA A 193 -10.28 23.88 -27.84
C ALA A 193 -11.43 22.89 -27.61
N ILE A 194 -12.64 23.28 -28.01
CA ILE A 194 -13.85 22.46 -27.94
C ILE A 194 -14.14 21.87 -29.31
N TYR A 195 -14.42 20.57 -29.35
CA TYR A 195 -14.80 19.81 -30.53
C TYR A 195 -16.14 19.11 -30.32
N ASP A 196 -16.86 18.88 -31.41
CA ASP A 196 -17.99 17.96 -31.42
C ASP A 196 -17.53 16.49 -31.50
N VAL A 197 -18.47 15.55 -31.42
CA VAL A 197 -18.17 14.10 -31.54
C VAL A 197 -17.66 13.67 -32.91
N ASN A 198 -17.82 14.49 -33.94
CA ASN A 198 -17.31 14.22 -35.29
C ASN A 198 -15.90 14.80 -35.48
N GLY A 199 -15.34 15.47 -34.46
CA GLY A 199 -14.03 16.11 -34.52
C GLY A 199 -14.05 17.50 -35.17
N TYR A 200 -15.21 18.10 -35.41
CA TYR A 200 -15.28 19.48 -35.89
C TYR A 200 -14.93 20.45 -34.76
N LEU A 201 -14.00 21.36 -35.04
CA LEU A 201 -13.64 22.45 -34.14
C LEU A 201 -14.84 23.40 -33.98
N ILE A 202 -15.26 23.58 -32.73
CA ILE A 202 -16.36 24.48 -32.36
C ILE A 202 -15.81 25.85 -31.95
N THR A 203 -14.85 25.86 -31.03
CA THR A 203 -14.18 27.09 -30.59
C THR A 203 -12.82 26.79 -30.01
N GLU A 204 -11.89 27.72 -30.16
CA GLU A 204 -10.66 27.79 -29.39
C GLU A 204 -10.93 28.52 -28.06
N LEU A 205 -10.16 28.21 -27.04
CA LEU A 205 -10.27 28.78 -25.70
C LEU A 205 -8.96 29.48 -25.34
N GLU A 206 -9.07 30.68 -24.77
CA GLU A 206 -7.90 31.37 -24.24
C GLU A 206 -7.46 30.71 -22.93
N VAL A 207 -6.16 30.41 -22.86
CA VAL A 207 -5.49 29.89 -21.67
C VAL A 207 -5.70 30.88 -20.52
N ALA A 208 -6.04 30.35 -19.34
CA ALA A 208 -6.51 31.08 -18.14
C ALA A 208 -8.01 31.41 -18.08
N THR A 209 -8.79 31.14 -19.13
CA THR A 209 -10.26 31.29 -19.06
C THR A 209 -10.86 30.17 -18.21
N SER A 210 -11.29 30.50 -16.99
CA SER A 210 -11.90 29.53 -16.06
C SER A 210 -13.39 29.30 -16.28
N VAL A 211 -14.05 30.13 -17.10
CA VAL A 211 -15.50 30.04 -17.37
C VAL A 211 -15.72 30.25 -18.87
N VAL A 212 -16.35 29.27 -19.50
CA VAL A 212 -16.69 29.27 -20.93
C VAL A 212 -18.20 29.27 -21.08
N ASP A 213 -18.73 30.20 -21.86
CA ASP A 213 -20.14 30.22 -22.25
C ASP A 213 -20.38 29.20 -23.38
N ILE A 214 -21.25 28.23 -23.11
CA ILE A 214 -21.67 27.17 -24.03
C ILE A 214 -23.17 27.25 -24.36
N SER A 215 -23.84 28.34 -23.99
CA SER A 215 -25.27 28.54 -24.23
C SER A 215 -25.64 28.44 -25.72
N GLY A 216 -24.73 28.86 -26.61
CA GLY A 216 -24.88 28.75 -28.07
C GLY A 216 -24.73 27.33 -28.64
N LEU A 217 -24.24 26.36 -27.86
CA LEU A 217 -24.07 24.98 -28.33
C LEU A 217 -25.40 24.23 -28.36
N LYS A 218 -25.56 23.32 -29.32
CA LYS A 218 -26.73 22.43 -29.37
C LYS A 218 -26.62 21.36 -28.28
N PRO A 219 -27.74 20.84 -27.75
CA PRO A 219 -27.68 19.74 -26.79
C PRO A 219 -27.02 18.49 -27.39
N GLY A 220 -25.93 18.01 -26.79
CA GLY A 220 -25.09 16.95 -27.36
C GLY A 220 -23.79 16.72 -26.59
N HIS A 221 -23.01 15.74 -27.03
CA HIS A 221 -21.71 15.42 -26.46
C HIS A 221 -20.62 16.27 -27.10
N TYR A 222 -19.68 16.73 -26.28
CA TYR A 222 -18.56 17.56 -26.68
C TYR A 222 -17.29 17.10 -25.98
N VAL A 223 -16.17 17.49 -26.56
CA VAL A 223 -14.84 17.14 -26.10
C VAL A 223 -14.02 18.42 -25.99
N VAL A 224 -13.38 18.63 -24.86
CA VAL A 224 -12.38 19.69 -24.68
C VAL A 224 -11.01 19.04 -24.78
N VAL A 225 -10.20 19.53 -25.70
CA VAL A 225 -8.84 19.04 -25.92
C VAL A 225 -7.88 20.11 -25.43
N PHE A 226 -6.92 19.69 -24.61
CA PHE A 226 -5.84 20.53 -24.11
C PHE A 226 -4.51 20.04 -24.69
N ASN A 227 -3.69 20.94 -25.20
CA ASN A 227 -2.35 20.64 -25.69
C ASN A 227 -1.30 21.40 -24.87
N TYR A 228 -0.31 20.69 -24.33
CA TYR A 228 0.79 21.27 -23.57
C TYR A 228 2.09 20.52 -23.89
N GLU A 229 3.12 21.26 -24.32
CA GLU A 229 4.44 20.70 -24.67
C GLU A 229 4.38 19.47 -25.61
N GLY A 230 3.41 19.47 -26.54
CA GLY A 230 3.22 18.38 -27.51
C GLY A 230 2.42 17.18 -26.97
N GLN A 231 2.01 17.18 -25.71
CA GLN A 231 1.07 16.21 -25.15
C GLN A 231 -0.37 16.69 -25.29
N THR A 232 -1.28 15.76 -25.53
CA THR A 232 -2.71 16.06 -25.71
C THR A 232 -3.52 15.37 -24.61
N PHE A 233 -4.32 16.16 -23.89
CA PHE A 233 -5.26 15.72 -22.87
C PHE A 233 -6.68 15.99 -23.33
N THR A 234 -7.64 15.22 -22.85
CA THR A 234 -9.00 15.24 -23.40
C THR A 234 -10.02 15.04 -22.29
N GLU A 235 -10.94 15.99 -22.19
CA GLU A 235 -12.06 15.97 -21.26
C GLU A 235 -13.38 15.94 -22.03
N ARG A 236 -14.40 15.31 -21.44
CA ARG A 236 -15.71 15.15 -22.11
C ARG A 236 -16.80 15.80 -21.28
N PHE A 237 -17.74 16.46 -21.95
CA PHE A 237 -18.95 16.96 -21.32
C PHE A 237 -20.18 16.79 -22.21
N LEU A 238 -21.35 16.88 -21.59
CA LEU A 238 -22.66 16.84 -22.23
C LEU A 238 -23.31 18.23 -22.08
N ARG A 239 -23.59 18.94 -23.18
CA ARG A 239 -24.49 20.10 -23.14
C ARG A 239 -25.92 19.57 -23.09
N SER A 240 -26.56 19.72 -21.95
CA SER A 240 -27.99 19.44 -21.73
C SER A 240 -28.84 20.64 -22.11
N LYS A 241 -30.16 20.46 -22.29
CA LYS A 241 -31.08 21.55 -22.66
C LYS A 241 -31.08 22.70 -21.65
#